data_AF-A0AAJ5NDK8-F1
#
_entry.id   AF-A0AAJ5NDK8-F1
#
_cell.length_a   1.000
_cell.length_b   1.000
_cell.length_c   1.000
_cell.angle_alpha   90.00
_cell.angle_beta   90.00
_cell.angle_gamma   90.00
#
_symmetry.space_group_name_H-M   'P 1'
#
loop_
_entity.id
_entity.type
_entity.pdbx_description
1 polymer ?
#
loop_
_entity_poly.entity_id
_entity_poly.type
_entity_poly.pdbx_seq_one_letter_code
_entity_poly.pdbx_strand_id
1 'polypeptide(L)'
;MPSMGNKFDYYSAALGEHIATTNSADTPAPEKEKPKESSNPAFISLAEKQKNRYEKLKVRAGDRSIVKTATLLAKNVGEVTQDVAATAISAGAIGYASSVLVNGEKSDTKGHIAQAATASLTMATATLVRASVSAVVTGSKLDELSAQHETFKNVKLETTPEYLAPYPEDIKEDVKALDLRVEREIKAGNSNALWFKKQIDHRENVLLARPLNAIDLTCGRDAGSLRSMMNQVADLCKHTEDPEAFKTLAMRIIMNSVSEKPTRVQAVFHGPGGVGKTWLIEQLVKIIKGRLIYLRMEDSRHESSVKKMLGSRWSAEYYPPDAQDKDVIGELPLEMIKAGCTNPIIFIDELKINGETIGDLNVLLDPLKKELKIGGYNSSLDWSRATILIGTNDAIKNEPLQTRLLMMHFSKASDEVKRLVVMDRVKVDAEVFRHLLSGNDMKRLVSTMETRCDELIAIDNEKFPGARYIQSAASHTVNFVAEGLLTNEPRKAHEISDFMRRRYEHFAEFEPNRTNYDSGRD
;
A
#
# COMPACT_ATOMS: atom_id res chain seq x y z
N MET A 1 -34.01 58.12 -15.28
CA MET A 1 -33.86 56.82 -14.60
C MET A 1 -32.38 56.47 -14.59
N PRO A 2 -31.68 56.53 -13.44
CA PRO A 2 -30.22 56.35 -13.39
C PRO A 2 -29.82 54.88 -13.54
N SER A 3 -28.68 54.66 -14.20
CA SER A 3 -28.19 53.38 -14.71
C SER A 3 -27.60 52.45 -13.64
N MET A 4 -27.67 51.14 -13.91
CA MET A 4 -27.13 50.03 -13.12
C MET A 4 -25.59 50.02 -12.94
N GLY A 5 -24.86 51.07 -13.35
CA GLY A 5 -23.41 51.17 -13.16
C GLY A 5 -22.97 51.44 -11.71
N ASN A 6 -23.77 52.16 -10.92
CA ASN A 6 -23.32 52.68 -9.62
C ASN A 6 -23.54 51.74 -8.41
N LYS A 7 -24.03 50.51 -8.60
CA LYS A 7 -24.14 49.53 -7.50
C LYS A 7 -22.98 48.53 -7.44
N PHE A 8 -22.28 48.27 -8.55
CA PHE A 8 -21.12 47.37 -8.55
C PHE A 8 -19.87 48.01 -7.94
N ASP A 9 -19.69 49.32 -8.09
CA ASP A 9 -18.57 50.05 -7.47
C ASP A 9 -18.69 50.13 -5.94
N TYR A 10 -19.91 50.14 -5.39
CA TYR A 10 -20.14 50.15 -3.94
C TYR A 10 -19.80 48.80 -3.27
N TYR A 11 -19.99 47.68 -3.98
CA TYR A 11 -19.62 46.34 -3.47
C TYR A 11 -18.12 46.04 -3.63
N SER A 12 -17.46 46.56 -4.67
CA SER A 12 -16.00 46.44 -4.82
C SER A 12 -15.23 47.28 -3.79
N ALA A 13 -15.73 48.46 -3.42
CA ALA A 13 -15.11 49.30 -2.39
C ALA A 13 -15.24 48.67 -0.98
N ALA A 14 -16.40 48.10 -0.64
CA ALA A 14 -16.61 47.43 0.65
C ALA A 14 -15.82 46.11 0.79
N LEU A 15 -15.53 45.40 -0.31
CA LEU A 15 -14.67 44.21 -0.29
C LEU A 15 -13.18 44.57 -0.17
N GLY A 16 -12.75 45.69 -0.77
CA GLY A 16 -11.38 46.20 -0.66
C GLY A 16 -11.03 46.69 0.74
N GLU A 17 -11.98 47.33 1.44
CA GLU A 17 -11.80 47.83 2.81
C GLU A 17 -11.71 46.67 3.83
N HIS A 18 -12.48 45.59 3.63
CA HIS A 18 -12.46 44.42 4.52
C HIS A 18 -11.19 43.56 4.38
N ILE A 19 -10.51 43.63 3.22
CA ILE A 19 -9.21 42.98 2.96
C ILE A 19 -8.04 43.84 3.47
N ALA A 20 -8.20 45.17 3.53
CA ALA A 20 -7.19 46.08 4.06
C ALA A 20 -7.14 46.10 5.60
N THR A 21 -8.27 45.88 6.30
CA THR A 21 -8.32 45.91 7.79
C THR A 21 -7.89 44.62 8.48
N THR A 22 -7.68 43.51 7.77
CA THR A 22 -7.19 42.24 8.36
C THR A 22 -5.68 42.02 8.23
N ASN A 23 -4.95 42.92 7.55
CA ASN A 23 -3.51 42.80 7.29
C ASN A 23 -2.64 43.94 7.87
N SER A 24 -3.14 44.71 8.84
CA SER A 24 -2.32 45.75 9.50
C SER A 24 -2.60 45.85 11.00
N ALA A 25 -1.79 45.17 11.81
CA ALA A 25 -1.44 45.61 13.16
C ALA A 25 -0.15 44.89 13.62
N ASP A 26 0.92 45.70 13.65
CA ASP A 26 2.07 45.67 14.55
C ASP A 26 3.11 44.55 14.47
N THR A 27 4.10 44.82 13.61
CA THR A 27 5.50 44.43 13.79
C THR A 27 6.13 45.17 14.98
N PRO A 28 6.91 44.49 15.82
CA PRO A 28 8.15 45.07 16.33
C PRO A 28 9.36 44.27 15.83
N ALA A 29 10.39 44.99 15.38
CA ALA A 29 11.70 44.45 15.00
C ALA A 29 12.66 44.42 16.23
N PRO A 30 13.91 43.92 16.11
CA PRO A 30 14.28 42.53 16.37
C PRO A 30 15.20 42.39 17.61
N GLU A 31 14.96 41.39 18.46
CA GLU A 31 15.95 40.94 19.45
C GLU A 31 16.59 39.61 19.03
N LYS A 32 17.91 39.55 19.24
CA LYS A 32 18.81 38.47 18.86
C LYS A 32 18.56 37.16 19.62
N GLU A 33 18.79 36.05 18.90
CA GLU A 33 19.14 34.70 19.36
C GLU A 33 18.17 33.91 20.26
N LYS A 34 17.53 32.89 19.67
CA LYS A 34 17.79 31.46 19.95
C LYS A 34 17.05 30.57 18.93
N PRO A 35 17.65 29.48 18.42
CA PRO A 35 16.99 28.56 17.51
C PRO A 35 15.99 27.70 18.30
N LYS A 36 14.70 27.83 18.00
CA LYS A 36 13.65 26.93 18.51
C LYS A 36 13.17 26.00 17.41
N GLU A 37 13.55 24.74 17.58
CA GLU A 37 12.81 23.51 17.28
C GLU A 37 12.00 23.46 15.98
N SER A 38 12.60 22.76 15.02
CA SER A 38 11.97 22.15 13.86
C SER A 38 10.68 21.42 14.24
N SER A 39 9.54 21.98 13.83
CA SER A 39 8.29 21.24 13.72
C SER A 39 8.48 20.12 12.69
N ASN A 40 8.49 18.86 13.15
CA ASN A 40 8.41 17.67 12.31
C ASN A 40 7.24 17.82 11.31
N PRO A 41 7.46 17.82 9.99
CA PRO A 41 6.35 17.82 9.05
C PRO A 41 5.66 16.45 9.09
N ALA A 42 4.35 16.48 9.32
CA ALA A 42 3.49 15.30 9.34
C ALA A 42 3.64 14.49 8.03
N PHE A 43 3.71 13.17 8.20
CA PHE A 43 3.79 12.18 7.12
C PHE A 43 2.62 12.32 6.14
N ILE A 44 2.92 12.53 4.86
CA ILE A 44 1.97 12.42 3.75
C ILE A 44 2.28 11.12 3.00
N SER A 45 1.28 10.26 2.81
CA SER A 45 1.45 8.97 2.12
C SER A 45 1.91 9.15 0.67
N LEU A 46 2.64 8.17 0.11
CA LEU A 46 3.09 8.19 -1.29
C LEU A 46 1.89 8.37 -2.24
N ALA A 47 0.76 7.73 -1.95
CA ALA A 47 -0.49 7.87 -2.71
C ALA A 47 -1.09 9.29 -2.65
N GLU A 48 -1.00 9.99 -1.51
CA GLU A 48 -1.46 11.39 -1.38
C GLU A 48 -0.48 12.39 -1.99
N LYS A 49 0.84 12.15 -1.87
CA LYS A 49 1.85 12.92 -2.61
C LYS A 49 1.68 12.73 -4.11
N GLN A 50 1.44 11.49 -4.56
CA GLN A 50 1.16 11.12 -5.95
C GLN A 50 -0.14 11.76 -6.44
N LYS A 51 -1.25 11.66 -5.71
CA LYS A 51 -2.52 12.28 -6.11
C LYS A 51 -2.39 13.79 -6.24
N ASN A 52 -1.80 14.47 -5.24
CA ASN A 52 -1.65 15.92 -5.25
C ASN A 52 -0.63 16.44 -6.28
N ARG A 53 0.39 15.66 -6.67
CA ARG A 53 1.32 16.02 -7.75
C ARG A 53 0.78 15.63 -9.13
N TYR A 54 0.24 14.42 -9.33
CA TYR A 54 -0.30 13.98 -10.62
C TYR A 54 -1.55 14.76 -11.06
N GLU A 55 -2.39 15.22 -10.12
CA GLU A 55 -3.52 16.12 -10.44
C GLU A 55 -3.04 17.53 -10.85
N LYS A 56 -1.85 17.96 -10.41
CA LYS A 56 -1.23 19.24 -10.79
C LYS A 56 -0.34 19.18 -12.04
N LEU A 57 0.26 18.01 -12.33
CA LEU A 57 1.30 17.84 -13.36
C LEU A 57 0.79 17.37 -14.73
N LYS A 58 -0.45 16.88 -14.86
CA LYS A 58 -0.96 16.38 -16.14
C LYS A 58 -1.45 17.51 -17.06
N VAL A 59 -0.77 17.71 -18.17
CA VAL A 59 -1.42 18.18 -19.41
C VAL A 59 -2.15 16.97 -19.99
N ARG A 60 -3.49 17.01 -20.06
CA ARG A 60 -4.29 15.88 -20.56
C ARG A 60 -3.97 15.62 -22.03
N ALA A 61 -3.43 14.45 -22.34
CA ALA A 61 -3.40 13.94 -23.71
C ALA A 61 -4.84 13.73 -24.22
N GLY A 62 -5.11 14.11 -25.46
CA GLY A 62 -6.40 13.88 -26.09
C GLY A 62 -6.58 12.40 -26.42
N ASP A 63 -7.47 11.72 -25.71
CA ASP A 63 -7.78 10.32 -25.95
C ASP A 63 -8.25 10.05 -27.39
N ARG A 64 -7.64 9.05 -28.03
CA ARG A 64 -7.98 8.55 -29.38
C ARG A 64 -9.42 8.03 -29.54
N SER A 65 -10.27 8.04 -28.52
CA SER A 65 -11.70 7.72 -28.65
C SER A 65 -12.57 8.95 -28.97
N ILE A 66 -12.06 10.16 -28.77
CA ILE A 66 -12.83 11.40 -28.96
C ILE A 66 -13.00 11.72 -30.45
N VAL A 67 -12.14 11.29 -31.36
CA VAL A 67 -12.23 11.70 -32.77
C VAL A 67 -13.49 11.14 -33.46
N LYS A 68 -13.88 9.89 -33.22
CA LYS A 68 -15.14 9.33 -33.78
C LYS A 68 -16.38 9.99 -33.15
N THR A 69 -16.34 10.25 -31.85
CA THR A 69 -17.45 10.87 -31.09
C THR A 69 -17.57 12.38 -31.38
N ALA A 70 -16.45 13.07 -31.55
CA ALA A 70 -16.35 14.50 -31.88
C ALA A 70 -16.66 14.78 -33.35
N THR A 71 -16.41 13.85 -34.27
CA THR A 71 -16.87 14.01 -35.67
C THR A 71 -18.40 13.84 -35.77
N LEU A 72 -18.99 13.00 -34.90
CA LEU A 72 -20.44 12.85 -34.75
C LEU A 72 -21.09 14.04 -34.00
N LEU A 73 -20.40 14.64 -33.03
CA LEU A 73 -20.86 15.81 -32.28
C LEU A 73 -20.65 17.14 -33.03
N ALA A 74 -19.53 17.32 -33.74
CA ALA A 74 -19.19 18.56 -34.44
C ALA A 74 -20.18 18.92 -35.56
N LYS A 75 -20.97 17.96 -36.04
CA LYS A 75 -22.02 18.23 -37.04
C LYS A 75 -23.25 18.94 -36.44
N ASN A 76 -23.45 18.91 -35.12
CA ASN A 76 -24.67 19.40 -34.45
C ASN A 76 -24.44 20.42 -33.31
N VAL A 77 -23.19 20.78 -32.98
CA VAL A 77 -22.89 21.53 -31.73
C VAL A 77 -22.81 23.05 -31.93
N GLY A 78 -22.60 23.57 -33.14
CA GLY A 78 -22.48 25.01 -33.38
C GLY A 78 -23.65 25.87 -32.86
N GLU A 79 -24.88 25.38 -33.02
CA GLU A 79 -26.11 26.10 -32.60
C GLU A 79 -26.54 25.71 -31.18
N VAL A 80 -26.34 24.45 -30.77
CA VAL A 80 -26.79 23.94 -29.46
C VAL A 80 -25.94 24.49 -28.30
N THR A 81 -24.66 24.83 -28.52
CA THR A 81 -23.80 25.29 -27.40
C THR A 81 -24.09 26.71 -26.93
N GLN A 82 -24.55 27.59 -27.82
CA GLN A 82 -24.98 28.94 -27.43
C GLN A 82 -26.31 28.88 -26.66
N ASP A 83 -27.25 28.05 -27.11
CA ASP A 83 -28.54 27.86 -26.43
C ASP A 83 -28.40 27.17 -25.08
N VAL A 84 -27.53 26.17 -24.94
CA VAL A 84 -27.30 25.48 -23.65
C VAL A 84 -26.55 26.38 -22.65
N ALA A 85 -25.60 27.19 -23.10
CA ALA A 85 -24.92 28.17 -22.24
C ALA A 85 -25.89 29.27 -21.77
N ALA A 86 -26.72 29.80 -22.68
CA ALA A 86 -27.75 30.77 -22.33
C ALA A 86 -28.81 30.18 -21.39
N THR A 87 -29.23 28.93 -21.63
CA THR A 87 -30.23 28.23 -20.80
C THR A 87 -29.69 27.87 -19.42
N ALA A 88 -28.42 27.48 -19.29
CA ALA A 88 -27.79 27.18 -18.00
C ALA A 88 -27.59 28.45 -17.14
N ILE A 89 -27.19 29.57 -17.77
CA ILE A 89 -27.09 30.87 -17.10
C ILE A 89 -28.48 31.36 -16.66
N SER A 90 -29.50 31.17 -17.50
CA SER A 90 -30.89 31.52 -17.21
C SER A 90 -31.49 30.65 -16.09
N ALA A 91 -31.23 29.34 -16.10
CA ALA A 91 -31.68 28.42 -15.05
C ALA A 91 -30.99 28.70 -13.70
N GLY A 92 -29.72 29.11 -13.72
CA GLY A 92 -29.01 29.58 -12.52
C GLY A 92 -29.57 30.88 -11.95
N ALA A 93 -29.94 31.84 -12.82
CA ALA A 93 -30.58 33.09 -12.41
C ALA A 93 -32.02 32.88 -11.90
N ILE A 94 -32.80 31.98 -12.52
CA ILE A 94 -34.17 31.63 -12.10
C ILE A 94 -34.16 30.81 -10.79
N GLY A 95 -33.18 29.92 -10.60
CA GLY A 95 -32.97 29.21 -9.34
C GLY A 95 -32.54 30.14 -8.19
N TYR A 96 -31.71 31.15 -8.49
CA TYR A 96 -31.36 32.21 -7.55
C TYR A 96 -32.58 33.06 -7.18
N ALA A 97 -33.36 33.53 -8.16
CA ALA A 97 -34.58 34.29 -7.91
C ALA A 97 -35.65 33.48 -7.13
N SER A 98 -35.79 32.18 -7.42
CA SER A 98 -36.74 31.29 -6.72
C SER A 98 -36.31 30.99 -5.29
N SER A 99 -35.01 30.83 -5.02
CA SER A 99 -34.51 30.61 -3.65
C SER A 99 -34.59 31.87 -2.78
N VAL A 100 -34.53 33.07 -3.38
CA VAL A 100 -34.72 34.36 -2.69
C VAL A 100 -36.21 34.65 -2.47
N LEU A 101 -37.11 34.26 -3.38
CA LEU A 101 -38.56 34.44 -3.23
C LEU A 101 -39.22 33.41 -2.30
N VAL A 102 -38.66 32.20 -2.17
CA VAL A 102 -39.21 31.13 -1.30
C VAL A 102 -38.72 31.23 0.15
N ASN A 103 -37.61 31.93 0.42
CA ASN A 103 -37.07 32.12 1.77
C ASN A 103 -37.24 33.57 2.28
N GLY A 104 -38.43 34.13 2.05
CA GLY A 104 -38.91 35.21 2.90
C GLY A 104 -39.07 34.67 4.32
N GLU A 105 -38.15 35.04 5.20
CA GLU A 105 -38.19 34.83 6.65
C GLU A 105 -38.09 33.37 7.13
N LYS A 106 -36.88 32.81 7.09
CA LYS A 106 -36.19 32.26 8.29
C LYS A 106 -34.86 31.61 7.88
N SER A 107 -33.82 32.02 8.59
CA SER A 107 -32.46 31.47 8.55
C SER A 107 -32.49 29.95 8.63
N ASP A 108 -32.06 29.26 7.56
CA ASP A 108 -31.75 27.84 7.64
C ASP A 108 -30.57 27.48 6.74
N THR A 109 -29.57 26.81 7.33
CA THR A 109 -28.27 26.41 6.75
C THR A 109 -28.38 25.62 5.43
N LYS A 110 -29.55 25.08 5.12
CA LYS A 110 -29.87 24.42 3.84
C LYS A 110 -29.84 25.38 2.64
N GLY A 111 -30.18 26.66 2.83
CA GLY A 111 -30.09 27.69 1.78
C GLY A 111 -28.66 27.98 1.34
N HIS A 112 -27.72 27.97 2.29
CA HIS A 112 -26.29 28.17 2.02
C HIS A 112 -25.64 26.96 1.35
N ILE A 113 -26.06 25.74 1.69
CA ILE A 113 -25.58 24.52 1.03
C ILE A 113 -26.09 24.44 -0.41
N ALA A 114 -27.35 24.82 -0.65
CA ALA A 114 -27.88 24.93 -2.01
C ALA A 114 -27.15 26.00 -2.82
N GLN A 115 -26.90 27.19 -2.26
CA GLN A 115 -26.10 28.24 -2.91
C GLN A 115 -24.67 27.80 -3.23
N ALA A 116 -23.99 27.12 -2.29
CA ALA A 116 -22.64 26.61 -2.49
C ALA A 116 -22.60 25.49 -3.53
N ALA A 117 -23.58 24.58 -3.53
CA ALA A 117 -23.70 23.51 -4.52
C ALA A 117 -24.00 24.06 -5.92
N THR A 118 -24.89 25.05 -6.04
CA THR A 118 -25.19 25.69 -7.34
C THR A 118 -24.02 26.52 -7.84
N ALA A 119 -23.31 27.25 -6.97
CA ALA A 119 -22.09 27.97 -7.35
C ALA A 119 -20.97 27.01 -7.78
N SER A 120 -20.78 25.91 -7.04
CA SER A 120 -19.77 24.89 -7.37
C SER A 120 -20.11 24.14 -8.66
N LEU A 121 -21.39 23.85 -8.91
CA LEU A 121 -21.84 23.24 -10.16
C LEU A 121 -21.66 24.22 -11.33
N THR A 122 -22.03 25.49 -11.14
CA THR A 122 -21.87 26.54 -12.17
C THR A 122 -20.39 26.77 -12.50
N MET A 123 -19.50 26.78 -11.51
CA MET A 123 -18.06 26.89 -11.74
C MET A 123 -17.50 25.63 -12.42
N ALA A 124 -17.92 24.43 -12.02
CA ALA A 124 -17.49 23.19 -12.65
C ALA A 124 -17.95 23.11 -14.12
N THR A 125 -19.20 23.48 -14.39
CA THR A 125 -19.76 23.51 -15.75
C THR A 125 -19.12 24.62 -16.60
N ALA A 126 -18.90 25.82 -16.05
CA ALA A 126 -18.22 26.89 -16.78
C ALA A 126 -16.74 26.57 -17.06
N THR A 127 -16.07 25.84 -16.16
CA THR A 127 -14.70 25.37 -16.36
C THR A 127 -14.63 24.26 -17.40
N LEU A 128 -15.58 23.32 -17.36
CA LEU A 128 -15.70 22.27 -18.37
C LEU A 128 -15.96 22.86 -19.76
N VAL A 129 -16.91 23.81 -19.86
CA VAL A 129 -17.23 24.51 -21.11
C VAL A 129 -16.04 25.35 -21.59
N ARG A 130 -15.31 26.05 -20.71
CA ARG A 130 -14.08 26.75 -21.10
C ARG A 130 -13.00 25.80 -21.59
N ALA A 131 -12.82 24.65 -20.95
CA ALA A 131 -11.86 23.64 -21.38
C ALA A 131 -12.23 23.04 -22.74
N SER A 132 -13.52 22.77 -22.97
CA SER A 132 -14.04 22.27 -24.24
C SER A 132 -13.98 23.32 -25.36
N VAL A 133 -14.36 24.56 -25.07
CA VAL A 133 -14.26 25.70 -26.02
C VAL A 133 -12.80 25.99 -26.33
N SER A 134 -11.90 25.99 -25.35
CA SER A 134 -10.48 26.16 -25.61
C SER A 134 -9.95 25.04 -26.51
N ALA A 135 -10.28 23.78 -26.23
CA ALA A 135 -9.85 22.64 -27.05
C ALA A 135 -10.39 22.68 -28.50
N VAL A 136 -11.57 23.26 -28.71
CA VAL A 136 -12.20 23.42 -30.03
C VAL A 136 -11.68 24.66 -30.77
N VAL A 137 -11.52 25.80 -30.08
CA VAL A 137 -11.13 27.09 -30.66
C VAL A 137 -9.64 27.17 -30.97
N THR A 138 -8.77 26.56 -30.16
CA THR A 138 -7.32 26.60 -30.42
C THR A 138 -6.86 25.56 -31.45
N GLY A 139 -7.75 24.67 -31.92
CA GLY A 139 -7.42 23.62 -32.90
C GLY A 139 -6.28 22.69 -32.47
N SER A 140 -5.83 22.79 -31.21
CA SER A 140 -4.62 22.16 -30.73
C SER A 140 -4.91 20.71 -30.40
N LYS A 141 -4.78 19.86 -31.41
CA LYS A 141 -4.32 18.48 -31.19
C LYS A 141 -2.97 18.57 -30.48
N LEU A 142 -2.95 18.52 -29.15
CA LEU A 142 -1.73 18.21 -28.44
C LEU A 142 -1.43 16.74 -28.73
N ASP A 143 -0.54 16.54 -29.71
CA ASP A 143 0.11 15.28 -29.99
C ASP A 143 0.64 14.69 -28.66
N GLU A 144 0.34 13.42 -28.40
CA GLU A 144 0.72 12.72 -27.16
C GLU A 144 2.22 12.90 -26.86
N LEU A 145 3.03 12.91 -27.91
CA LEU A 145 4.48 13.16 -27.84
C LEU A 145 4.79 14.57 -27.32
N SER A 146 4.14 15.59 -27.86
CA SER A 146 4.29 16.99 -27.43
C SER A 146 3.86 17.19 -25.97
N ALA A 147 2.80 16.52 -25.54
CA ALA A 147 2.36 16.55 -24.14
C ALA A 147 3.40 15.91 -23.19
N GLN A 148 4.06 14.82 -23.60
CA GLN A 148 5.14 14.23 -22.80
C GLN A 148 6.39 15.12 -22.77
N HIS A 149 6.74 15.79 -23.87
CA HIS A 149 7.85 16.74 -23.89
C HIS A 149 7.61 17.90 -22.91
N GLU A 150 6.39 18.46 -22.90
CA GLU A 150 6.00 19.52 -21.98
C GLU A 150 6.00 19.04 -20.52
N THR A 151 5.49 17.84 -20.27
CA THR A 151 5.52 17.21 -18.94
C THR A 151 6.94 17.06 -18.43
N PHE A 152 7.86 16.52 -19.24
CA PHE A 152 9.27 16.39 -18.87
C PHE A 152 9.90 17.75 -18.56
N LYS A 153 9.63 18.77 -19.38
CA LYS A 153 10.14 20.13 -19.15
C LYS A 153 9.68 20.69 -17.81
N ASN A 154 8.40 20.54 -17.48
CA ASN A 154 7.83 21.03 -16.22
C ASN A 154 8.41 20.30 -15.01
N VAL A 155 8.47 18.97 -15.07
CA VAL A 155 9.03 18.13 -14.00
C VAL A 155 10.52 18.44 -13.75
N LYS A 156 11.31 18.65 -14.81
CA LYS A 156 12.70 19.07 -14.69
C LYS A 156 12.83 20.46 -14.05
N LEU A 157 11.98 21.41 -14.43
CA LEU A 157 11.98 22.77 -13.84
C LEU A 157 11.67 22.77 -12.34
N GLU A 158 10.75 21.89 -11.90
CA GLU A 158 10.42 21.73 -10.47
C GLU A 158 11.54 21.07 -9.66
N THR A 159 12.46 20.36 -10.32
CA THR A 159 13.54 19.62 -9.66
C THR A 159 14.78 20.51 -9.52
N THR A 160 14.74 21.43 -8.55
CA THR A 160 15.85 22.37 -8.32
C THR A 160 17.05 21.69 -7.64
N PRO A 161 18.26 22.31 -7.65
CA PRO A 161 19.40 21.82 -6.89
C PRO A 161 19.11 21.63 -5.41
N GLU A 162 18.29 22.50 -4.80
CA GLU A 162 17.87 22.41 -3.41
C GLU A 162 16.97 21.20 -3.17
N TYR A 163 16.11 20.85 -4.13
CA TYR A 163 15.28 19.65 -4.07
C TYR A 163 16.12 18.36 -4.10
N LEU A 164 17.19 18.35 -4.90
CA LEU A 164 18.08 17.20 -5.02
C LEU A 164 19.13 17.11 -3.92
N ALA A 165 19.41 18.22 -3.22
CA ALA A 165 20.43 18.30 -2.18
C ALA A 165 20.43 17.14 -1.15
N PRO A 166 19.28 16.69 -0.61
CA PRO A 166 19.26 15.63 0.40
C PRO A 166 19.44 14.20 -0.17
N TYR A 167 19.43 14.03 -1.50
CA TYR A 167 19.64 12.72 -2.10
C TYR A 167 21.14 12.34 -2.11
N PRO A 168 21.46 11.04 -2.03
CA PRO A 168 22.78 10.50 -2.38
C PRO A 168 23.29 10.91 -3.77
N GLU A 169 24.62 11.02 -3.93
CA GLU A 169 25.24 11.46 -5.20
C GLU A 169 24.96 10.52 -6.38
N ASP A 170 24.94 9.21 -6.15
CA ASP A 170 24.61 8.22 -7.18
C ASP A 170 23.21 8.43 -7.79
N ILE A 171 22.22 8.82 -6.97
CA ILE A 171 20.88 9.17 -7.44
C ILE A 171 20.91 10.48 -8.23
N LYS A 172 21.67 11.49 -7.79
CA LYS A 172 21.80 12.76 -8.53
C LYS A 172 22.42 12.53 -9.91
N GLU A 173 23.44 11.68 -9.98
CA GLU A 173 24.09 11.28 -11.24
C GLU A 173 23.13 10.56 -12.17
N ASP A 174 22.37 9.58 -11.69
CA ASP A 174 21.41 8.84 -12.50
C ASP A 174 20.25 9.73 -13.00
N VAL A 175 19.73 10.63 -12.16
CA VAL A 175 18.69 11.60 -12.56
C VAL A 175 19.24 12.53 -13.65
N LYS A 176 20.47 13.03 -13.49
CA LYS A 176 21.10 13.88 -14.50
C LYS A 176 21.35 13.13 -15.81
N ALA A 177 21.79 11.87 -15.74
CA ALA A 177 22.02 11.03 -16.92
C ALA A 177 20.72 10.76 -17.68
N LEU A 178 19.64 10.45 -16.95
CA LEU A 178 18.29 10.27 -17.52
C LEU A 178 17.80 11.57 -18.15
N ASP A 179 17.92 12.70 -17.46
CA ASP A 179 17.49 14.01 -17.98
C ASP A 179 18.22 14.35 -19.29
N LEU A 180 19.54 14.16 -19.34
CA LEU A 180 20.35 14.39 -20.55
C LEU A 180 19.99 13.41 -21.68
N ARG A 181 19.57 12.19 -21.36
CA ARG A 181 19.11 11.21 -22.35
C ARG A 181 17.78 11.62 -22.95
N VAL A 182 16.81 11.98 -22.11
CA VAL A 182 15.50 12.44 -22.56
C VAL A 182 15.63 13.71 -23.42
N GLU A 183 16.47 14.67 -23.02
CA GLU A 183 16.72 15.88 -23.83
C GLU A 183 17.35 15.59 -25.19
N ARG A 184 18.26 14.61 -25.26
CA ARG A 184 18.84 14.17 -26.54
C ARG A 184 17.78 13.53 -27.43
N GLU A 185 16.92 12.68 -26.88
CA GLU A 185 15.85 12.03 -27.63
C GLU A 185 14.76 13.01 -28.11
N ILE A 186 14.41 14.03 -27.31
CA ILE A 186 13.52 15.12 -27.75
C ILE A 186 14.10 15.85 -28.96
N LYS A 187 15.41 16.12 -28.96
CA LYS A 187 16.09 16.80 -30.08
C LYS A 187 16.23 15.90 -31.32
N ALA A 188 16.46 14.61 -31.12
CA ALA A 188 16.65 13.66 -32.21
C ALA A 188 15.33 13.24 -32.88
N GLY A 189 14.21 13.24 -32.14
CA GLY A 189 12.89 12.88 -32.67
C GLY A 189 12.71 11.38 -32.94
N ASN A 190 13.54 10.52 -32.33
CA ASN A 190 13.58 9.08 -32.62
C ASN A 190 12.70 8.23 -31.68
N SER A 191 12.07 8.84 -30.69
CA SER A 191 11.33 8.15 -29.62
C SER A 191 9.84 8.52 -29.62
N ASN A 192 9.00 7.61 -29.12
CA ASN A 192 7.55 7.77 -29.07
C ASN A 192 7.05 8.22 -27.68
N ALA A 193 5.79 8.64 -27.58
CA ALA A 193 5.19 9.13 -26.34
C ALA A 193 5.24 8.11 -25.18
N LEU A 194 5.09 6.82 -25.47
CA LEU A 194 5.15 5.76 -24.45
C LEU A 194 6.54 5.67 -23.82
N TRP A 195 7.59 5.78 -24.64
CA TRP A 195 8.97 5.79 -24.17
C TRP A 195 9.22 6.99 -23.24
N PHE A 196 8.82 8.21 -23.64
CA PHE A 196 8.97 9.40 -22.80
C PHE A 196 8.23 9.29 -21.47
N LYS A 197 6.98 8.81 -21.51
CA LYS A 197 6.19 8.57 -20.30
C LYS A 197 6.92 7.64 -19.33
N LYS A 198 7.50 6.54 -19.83
CA LYS A 198 8.28 5.61 -19.00
C LYS A 198 9.51 6.26 -18.38
N GLN A 199 10.27 7.07 -19.14
CA GLN A 199 11.43 7.75 -18.58
C GLN A 199 11.05 8.76 -17.49
N ILE A 200 9.95 9.51 -17.68
CA ILE A 200 9.40 10.41 -16.66
C ILE A 200 8.95 9.61 -15.43
N ASP A 201 8.21 8.51 -15.62
CA ASP A 201 7.75 7.67 -14.53
C ASP A 201 8.93 7.03 -13.75
N HIS A 202 10.00 6.62 -14.42
CA HIS A 202 11.21 6.11 -13.76
C HIS A 202 11.93 7.19 -12.96
N ARG A 203 12.10 8.38 -13.54
CA ARG A 203 12.68 9.53 -12.86
C ARG A 203 11.92 9.84 -11.57
N GLU A 204 10.60 9.99 -11.66
CA GLU A 204 9.78 10.42 -10.53
C GLU A 204 9.52 9.30 -9.52
N ASN A 205 9.15 8.12 -9.98
CA ASN A 205 8.64 7.05 -9.12
C ASN A 205 9.72 6.04 -8.69
N VAL A 206 10.93 6.10 -9.25
CA VAL A 206 12.00 5.15 -8.93
C VAL A 206 13.23 5.86 -8.38
N LEU A 207 13.70 6.92 -9.04
CA LEU A 207 14.89 7.65 -8.58
C LEU A 207 14.51 8.66 -7.49
N LEU A 208 13.55 9.55 -7.76
CA LEU A 208 13.18 10.62 -6.84
C LEU A 208 12.17 10.18 -5.77
N ALA A 209 11.45 9.07 -5.94
CA ALA A 209 10.56 8.54 -4.89
C ALA A 209 11.30 7.82 -3.76
N ARG A 210 12.65 7.74 -3.81
CA ARG A 210 13.43 6.98 -2.85
C ARG A 210 13.26 7.50 -1.42
N PRO A 211 13.10 6.60 -0.44
CA PRO A 211 13.02 7.01 0.94
C PRO A 211 14.36 7.53 1.42
N LEU A 212 14.33 8.72 2.04
CA LEU A 212 15.51 9.36 2.62
C LEU A 212 15.59 9.13 4.13
N ASN A 213 14.48 8.76 4.76
CA ASN A 213 14.36 8.67 6.21
C ASN A 213 13.86 7.29 6.65
N ALA A 214 14.34 6.85 7.81
CA ALA A 214 13.80 5.72 8.52
C ALA A 214 12.50 6.11 9.23
N ILE A 215 11.58 5.16 9.38
CA ILE A 215 10.45 5.30 10.30
C ILE A 215 10.96 5.00 11.70
N ASP A 216 10.79 5.95 12.61
CA ASP A 216 11.04 5.74 14.02
C ASP A 216 9.99 4.76 14.58
N LEU A 217 10.39 3.50 14.79
CA LEU A 217 9.52 2.46 15.36
C LEU A 217 9.42 2.58 16.89
N THR A 218 10.10 3.55 17.50
CA THR A 218 9.93 3.91 18.91
C THR A 218 8.85 4.97 19.13
N CYS A 219 8.17 5.42 18.06
CA CYS A 219 7.34 6.62 18.05
C CYS A 219 6.55 6.83 19.36
N GLY A 220 6.91 7.92 20.06
CA GLY A 220 6.32 8.36 21.33
C GLY A 220 7.30 8.94 22.35
N ARG A 221 8.62 8.69 22.30
CA ARG A 221 9.67 9.09 23.28
C ARG A 221 9.37 8.84 24.77
N ASP A 222 8.18 8.39 25.12
CA ASP A 222 7.81 8.01 26.47
C ASP A 222 8.07 6.52 26.66
N ALA A 223 8.58 6.16 27.84
CA ALA A 223 8.75 4.76 28.20
C ALA A 223 7.43 3.98 28.19
N GLY A 224 6.28 4.69 28.19
CA GLY A 224 4.93 4.14 28.13
C GLY A 224 4.61 3.44 26.79
N SER A 225 4.84 4.11 25.65
CA SER A 225 4.57 3.54 24.32
C SER A 225 5.39 2.28 24.07
N LEU A 226 6.71 2.33 24.37
CA LEU A 226 7.59 1.17 24.24
C LEU A 226 7.16 0.02 25.16
N ARG A 227 6.79 0.32 26.42
CA ARG A 227 6.30 -0.70 27.35
C ARG A 227 5.01 -1.35 26.86
N SER A 228 4.06 -0.55 26.35
CA SER A 228 2.80 -1.07 25.78
C SER A 228 3.07 -1.99 24.58
N MET A 229 3.95 -1.57 23.67
CA MET A 229 4.35 -2.37 22.52
C MET A 229 4.99 -3.70 22.95
N MET A 230 5.92 -3.66 23.91
CA MET A 230 6.59 -4.85 24.40
C MET A 230 5.68 -5.78 25.21
N ASN A 231 4.64 -5.25 25.87
CA ASN A 231 3.60 -6.08 26.48
C ASN A 231 2.80 -6.84 25.41
N GLN A 232 2.45 -6.19 24.30
CA GLN A 232 1.78 -6.87 23.18
C GLN A 232 2.68 -7.91 22.51
N VAL A 233 3.99 -7.64 22.39
CA VAL A 233 4.97 -8.64 21.93
C VAL A 233 5.02 -9.83 22.91
N ALA A 234 5.01 -9.58 24.22
CA ALA A 234 5.02 -10.63 25.23
C ALA A 234 3.74 -11.50 25.20
N ASP A 235 2.59 -10.92 24.86
CA ASP A 235 1.37 -11.71 24.61
C ASP A 235 1.53 -12.58 23.36
N LEU A 236 2.13 -12.05 22.30
CA LEU A 236 2.39 -12.79 21.07
C LEU A 236 3.40 -13.93 21.28
N CYS A 237 4.33 -13.79 22.24
CA CYS A 237 5.28 -14.84 22.63
C CYS A 237 4.60 -16.15 23.09
N LYS A 238 3.32 -16.13 23.49
CA LYS A 238 2.55 -17.34 23.84
C LYS A 238 2.30 -18.27 22.65
N HIS A 239 2.49 -17.79 21.42
CA HIS A 239 2.23 -18.51 20.18
C HIS A 239 3.52 -18.98 19.46
N THR A 240 4.67 -18.96 20.16
CA THR A 240 5.96 -19.40 19.63
C THR A 240 6.66 -20.30 20.64
N GLU A 241 7.43 -21.28 20.15
CA GLU A 241 8.23 -22.18 20.98
C GLU A 241 9.46 -21.49 21.56
N ASP A 242 9.96 -20.46 20.87
CA ASP A 242 11.14 -19.69 21.26
C ASP A 242 10.77 -18.24 21.69
N PRO A 243 10.08 -18.04 22.83
CA PRO A 243 9.56 -16.73 23.24
C PRO A 243 10.66 -15.68 23.45
N GLU A 244 11.81 -16.07 24.01
CA GLU A 244 12.94 -15.16 24.24
C GLU A 244 13.65 -14.75 22.96
N ALA A 245 13.81 -15.68 22.00
CA ALA A 245 14.37 -15.36 20.68
C ALA A 245 13.45 -14.40 19.93
N PHE A 246 12.13 -14.63 19.97
CA PHE A 246 11.14 -13.77 19.34
C PHE A 246 11.10 -12.36 19.95
N LYS A 247 11.12 -12.26 21.28
CA LYS A 247 11.21 -10.98 22.00
C LYS A 247 12.50 -10.24 21.65
N THR A 248 13.62 -10.97 21.55
CA THR A 248 14.91 -10.43 21.12
C THR A 248 14.86 -9.92 19.69
N LEU A 249 14.21 -10.65 18.77
CA LEU A 249 13.98 -10.19 17.40
C LEU A 249 13.23 -8.86 17.41
N ALA A 250 12.08 -8.79 18.08
CA ALA A 250 11.26 -7.58 18.14
C ALA A 250 12.07 -6.38 18.64
N MET A 251 12.81 -6.55 19.74
CA MET A 251 13.68 -5.50 20.28
C MET A 251 14.78 -5.09 19.30
N ARG A 252 15.42 -6.04 18.61
CA ARG A 252 16.45 -5.73 17.61
C ARG A 252 15.87 -4.89 16.46
N ILE A 253 14.68 -5.23 15.97
CA ILE A 253 14.00 -4.46 14.91
C ILE A 253 13.74 -3.02 15.36
N ILE A 254 13.15 -2.87 16.56
CA ILE A 254 12.82 -1.56 17.13
C ILE A 254 14.09 -0.72 17.32
N MET A 255 15.13 -1.26 17.95
CA MET A 255 16.39 -0.53 18.20
C MET A 255 17.14 -0.19 16.91
N ASN A 256 17.08 -1.05 15.90
CA ASN A 256 17.73 -0.79 14.61
C ASN A 256 17.10 0.40 13.86
N SER A 257 15.82 0.71 14.14
CA SER A 257 15.13 1.86 13.52
C SER A 257 15.72 3.22 13.92
N VAL A 258 16.29 3.32 15.12
CA VAL A 258 16.81 4.59 15.68
C VAL A 258 18.33 4.61 15.88
N SER A 259 19.01 3.47 15.72
CA SER A 259 20.47 3.37 15.91
C SER A 259 21.25 4.27 14.94
N GLU A 260 22.26 4.99 15.39
CA GLU A 260 23.16 5.73 14.48
C GLU A 260 24.04 4.79 13.64
N LYS A 261 24.34 3.60 14.15
CA LYS A 261 25.10 2.54 13.49
C LYS A 261 24.19 1.33 13.33
N PRO A 262 23.31 1.33 12.31
CA PRO A 262 22.35 0.25 12.14
C PRO A 262 23.05 -1.06 11.81
N THR A 263 22.52 -2.12 12.39
CA THR A 263 22.91 -3.50 12.11
C THR A 263 21.68 -4.23 11.62
N ARG A 264 21.73 -4.68 10.37
CA ARG A 264 20.63 -5.40 9.75
C ARG A 264 20.17 -6.57 10.61
N VAL A 265 18.87 -6.64 10.83
CA VAL A 265 18.24 -7.71 11.60
C VAL A 265 17.83 -8.82 10.65
N GLN A 266 18.23 -10.05 10.94
CA GLN A 266 17.98 -11.20 10.07
C GLN A 266 17.55 -12.40 10.89
N ALA A 267 16.46 -13.03 10.49
CA ALA A 267 15.93 -14.21 11.17
C ALA A 267 15.28 -15.20 10.19
N VAL A 268 15.29 -16.46 10.59
CA VAL A 268 14.69 -17.57 9.85
C VAL A 268 13.64 -18.21 10.72
N PHE A 269 12.43 -18.32 10.18
CA PHE A 269 11.29 -19.02 10.75
C PHE A 269 11.21 -20.35 10.03
N HIS A 270 11.70 -21.39 10.68
CA HIS A 270 11.74 -22.74 10.14
C HIS A 270 10.68 -23.61 10.81
N GLY A 271 9.91 -24.34 10.02
CA GLY A 271 9.00 -25.36 10.54
C GLY A 271 7.93 -25.76 9.53
N PRO A 272 7.03 -26.69 9.86
CA PRO A 272 6.01 -27.16 8.94
C PRO A 272 5.07 -26.06 8.43
N GLY A 273 4.34 -26.36 7.35
CA GLY A 273 3.27 -25.50 6.86
C GLY A 273 2.14 -25.35 7.89
N GLY A 274 1.56 -24.16 7.98
CA GLY A 274 0.36 -23.93 8.79
C GLY A 274 0.57 -23.79 10.31
N VAL A 275 1.82 -23.76 10.80
CA VAL A 275 2.17 -23.57 12.22
C VAL A 275 2.15 -22.11 12.69
N GLY A 276 1.87 -21.15 11.80
CA GLY A 276 1.67 -19.75 12.17
C GLY A 276 2.84 -18.79 11.90
N LYS A 277 3.90 -19.22 11.19
CA LYS A 277 5.07 -18.37 10.85
C LYS A 277 4.69 -17.00 10.25
N THR A 278 3.93 -17.01 9.16
CA THR A 278 3.47 -15.81 8.45
C THR A 278 2.60 -14.93 9.34
N TRP A 279 1.64 -15.54 10.05
CA TRP A 279 0.74 -14.82 10.96
C TRP A 279 1.53 -14.12 12.07
N LEU A 280 2.50 -14.80 12.68
CA LEU A 280 3.31 -14.25 13.76
C LEU A 280 4.09 -13.00 13.32
N ILE A 281 4.66 -13.03 12.11
CA ILE A 281 5.37 -11.89 11.51
C ILE A 281 4.40 -10.74 11.23
N GLU A 282 3.23 -11.02 10.65
CA GLU A 282 2.22 -10.00 10.39
C GLU A 282 1.74 -9.32 11.67
N GLN A 283 1.53 -10.08 12.75
CA GLN A 283 1.17 -9.51 14.06
C GLN A 283 2.31 -8.68 14.64
N LEU A 284 3.55 -9.15 14.56
CA LEU A 284 4.71 -8.39 15.00
C LEU A 284 4.80 -7.03 14.29
N VAL A 285 4.69 -7.02 12.96
CA VAL A 285 4.72 -5.80 12.14
C VAL A 285 3.62 -4.83 12.58
N LYS A 286 2.39 -5.33 12.80
CA LYS A 286 1.26 -4.51 13.27
C LYS A 286 1.56 -3.87 14.63
N ILE A 287 2.10 -4.65 15.58
CA ILE A 287 2.43 -4.19 16.93
C ILE A 287 3.50 -3.08 16.88
N ILE A 288 4.59 -3.31 16.13
CA ILE A 288 5.69 -2.35 16.02
C ILE A 288 5.44 -1.25 14.99
N LYS A 289 4.29 -1.27 14.32
CA LYS A 289 3.88 -0.32 13.27
C LYS A 289 4.90 -0.18 12.14
N GLY A 290 5.56 -1.30 11.80
CA GLY A 290 6.54 -1.36 10.72
C GLY A 290 5.91 -1.39 9.33
N ARG A 291 6.74 -1.22 8.29
CA ARG A 291 6.33 -1.41 6.88
C ARG A 291 6.74 -2.79 6.41
N LEU A 292 5.76 -3.67 6.20
CA LEU A 292 6.00 -5.02 5.68
C LEU A 292 6.03 -5.02 4.15
N ILE A 293 7.09 -5.60 3.61
CA ILE A 293 7.21 -6.01 2.22
C ILE A 293 7.09 -7.54 2.22
N TYR A 294 6.02 -8.04 1.61
CA TYR A 294 5.72 -9.46 1.55
C TYR A 294 6.11 -10.01 0.18
N LEU A 295 7.09 -10.91 0.15
CA LEU A 295 7.58 -11.56 -1.07
C LEU A 295 7.31 -13.05 -0.96
N ARG A 296 6.43 -13.56 -1.82
CA ARG A 296 6.12 -14.99 -1.87
C ARG A 296 6.97 -15.65 -2.94
N MET A 297 7.77 -16.63 -2.54
CA MET A 297 8.53 -17.43 -3.48
C MET A 297 7.62 -18.51 -4.03
N GLU A 298 6.98 -18.24 -5.17
CA GLU A 298 6.25 -19.29 -5.86
C GLU A 298 7.21 -20.38 -6.34
N ASP A 299 6.66 -21.58 -6.50
CA ASP A 299 7.35 -22.81 -6.87
C ASP A 299 7.84 -22.76 -8.34
N SER A 300 8.74 -21.83 -8.66
CA SER A 300 9.19 -21.62 -10.03
C SER A 300 10.29 -22.60 -10.36
N ARG A 301 9.93 -23.62 -11.14
CA ARG A 301 10.81 -24.63 -11.75
C ARG A 301 11.97 -24.07 -12.60
N HIS A 302 12.15 -22.75 -12.71
CA HIS A 302 13.22 -22.13 -13.50
C HIS A 302 13.69 -20.80 -12.89
N GLU A 303 15.03 -20.68 -12.78
CA GLU A 303 15.85 -19.62 -12.18
C GLU A 303 15.69 -19.47 -10.67
N SER A 304 16.83 -19.40 -9.96
CA SER A 304 16.84 -19.12 -8.52
C SER A 304 15.99 -17.88 -8.25
N SER A 305 14.91 -18.09 -7.51
CA SER A 305 13.86 -17.09 -7.26
C SER A 305 14.42 -15.78 -6.66
N VAL A 306 15.57 -15.86 -5.99
CA VAL A 306 16.31 -14.72 -5.45
C VAL A 306 16.85 -13.78 -6.54
N LYS A 307 17.33 -14.29 -7.68
CA LYS A 307 17.83 -13.44 -8.77
C LYS A 307 16.72 -12.64 -9.43
N LYS A 308 15.55 -13.25 -9.63
CA LYS A 308 14.34 -12.55 -10.13
C LYS A 308 13.90 -11.45 -9.17
N MET A 309 13.87 -11.76 -7.87
CA MET A 309 13.55 -10.79 -6.82
C MET A 309 14.48 -9.57 -6.86
N LEU A 310 15.77 -9.77 -7.14
CA LEU A 310 16.77 -8.71 -7.22
C LEU A 310 16.81 -7.98 -8.57
N GLY A 311 16.12 -8.49 -9.58
CA GLY A 311 16.21 -8.00 -10.95
C GLY A 311 17.51 -8.43 -11.64
N SER A 312 17.54 -8.25 -12.96
CA SER A 312 18.70 -8.58 -13.78
C SER A 312 19.57 -7.34 -14.01
N ARG A 313 20.90 -7.53 -14.05
CA ARG A 313 21.87 -6.44 -14.27
C ARG A 313 21.90 -6.03 -15.75
N TRP A 314 20.83 -5.40 -16.23
CA TRP A 314 20.85 -4.77 -17.54
C TRP A 314 20.95 -3.25 -17.36
N SER A 315 21.56 -2.58 -18.34
CA SER A 315 21.50 -1.12 -18.44
C SER A 315 20.09 -0.70 -18.85
N ALA A 316 19.55 0.37 -18.25
CA ALA A 316 18.27 0.98 -18.64
C ALA A 316 18.25 1.43 -20.12
N GLU A 317 19.39 1.41 -20.81
CA GLU A 317 19.53 1.72 -22.23
C GLU A 317 18.91 0.66 -23.15
N TYR A 318 18.89 -0.61 -22.75
CA TYR A 318 18.52 -1.73 -23.63
C TYR A 318 17.13 -2.30 -23.38
N TYR A 319 16.37 -1.75 -22.43
CA TYR A 319 15.05 -2.30 -22.12
C TYR A 319 13.99 -1.87 -23.12
N PRO A 320 13.15 -2.81 -23.59
CA PRO A 320 12.12 -2.49 -24.55
C PRO A 320 11.01 -1.64 -23.89
N PRO A 321 10.36 -0.74 -24.64
CA PRO A 321 9.36 0.20 -24.12
C PRO A 321 8.10 -0.44 -23.53
N ASP A 322 7.96 -1.75 -23.53
CA ASP A 322 6.85 -2.56 -23.01
C ASP A 322 7.21 -3.37 -21.75
N ALA A 323 8.50 -3.47 -21.37
CA ALA A 323 8.93 -4.17 -20.16
C ALA A 323 8.30 -3.61 -18.88
N GLN A 324 8.00 -4.46 -17.90
CA GLN A 324 7.46 -4.02 -16.61
C GLN A 324 8.58 -3.48 -15.71
N ASP A 325 8.27 -2.50 -14.86
CA ASP A 325 9.26 -1.87 -13.97
C ASP A 325 9.95 -2.88 -13.05
N LYS A 326 9.22 -3.92 -12.60
CA LYS A 326 9.77 -5.00 -11.78
C LYS A 326 10.86 -5.82 -12.50
N ASP A 327 10.77 -5.94 -13.83
CA ASP A 327 11.74 -6.68 -14.64
C ASP A 327 13.02 -5.87 -14.87
N VAL A 328 12.89 -4.53 -14.82
CA VAL A 328 13.98 -3.57 -15.00
C VAL A 328 14.72 -3.32 -13.68
N ILE A 329 13.98 -3.08 -12.60
CA ILE A 329 14.50 -2.61 -11.31
C ILE A 329 14.77 -3.77 -10.35
N GLY A 330 13.98 -4.84 -10.48
CA GLY A 330 13.85 -5.92 -9.49
C GLY A 330 12.62 -5.71 -8.61
N GLU A 331 11.93 -6.80 -8.27
CA GLU A 331 10.73 -6.78 -7.43
C GLU A 331 11.02 -6.23 -6.02
N LEU A 332 12.06 -6.73 -5.35
CA LEU A 332 12.40 -6.29 -3.99
C LEU A 332 12.81 -4.81 -3.96
N PRO A 333 13.76 -4.32 -4.78
CA PRO A 333 14.09 -2.90 -4.79
C PRO A 333 12.88 -2.00 -5.10
N LEU A 334 12.00 -2.42 -6.02
CA LEU A 334 10.79 -1.67 -6.33
C LEU A 334 9.82 -1.59 -5.14
N GLU A 335 9.57 -2.71 -4.46
CA GLU A 335 8.72 -2.73 -3.27
C GLU A 335 9.32 -1.96 -2.09
N MET A 336 10.66 -1.92 -1.96
CA MET A 336 11.33 -1.05 -0.99
C MET A 336 11.09 0.44 -1.24
N ILE A 337 11.14 0.86 -2.52
CA ILE A 337 10.83 2.25 -2.89
C ILE A 337 9.37 2.56 -2.54
N LYS A 338 8.44 1.67 -2.89
CA LYS A 338 7.00 1.82 -2.58
C LYS A 338 6.71 1.86 -1.07
N ALA A 339 7.46 1.10 -0.27
CA ALA A 339 7.31 1.10 1.18
C ALA A 339 7.61 2.48 1.80
N GLY A 340 8.43 3.30 1.14
CA GLY A 340 8.64 4.70 1.49
C GLY A 340 9.41 4.91 2.80
N CYS A 341 10.24 3.93 3.20
CA CYS A 341 11.14 4.03 4.36
C CYS A 341 12.47 3.31 4.13
N THR A 342 13.54 3.73 4.81
CA THR A 342 14.87 3.08 4.71
C THR A 342 15.02 1.85 5.61
N ASN A 343 14.08 1.59 6.51
CA ASN A 343 14.08 0.46 7.44
C ASN A 343 12.85 -0.47 7.27
N PRO A 344 12.57 -0.99 6.05
CA PRO A 344 11.44 -1.88 5.84
C PRO A 344 11.67 -3.25 6.50
N ILE A 345 10.57 -3.94 6.80
CA ILE A 345 10.56 -5.34 7.22
C ILE A 345 10.22 -6.18 5.99
N ILE A 346 11.16 -6.98 5.53
CA ILE A 346 11.05 -7.81 4.35
C ILE A 346 10.80 -9.23 4.81
N PHE A 347 9.68 -9.81 4.37
CA PHE A 347 9.36 -11.20 4.62
C PHE A 347 9.42 -11.98 3.31
N ILE A 348 10.35 -12.93 3.23
CA ILE A 348 10.50 -13.85 2.10
C ILE A 348 9.84 -15.17 2.52
N ASP A 349 8.62 -15.42 2.07
CA ASP A 349 7.82 -16.59 2.45
C ASP A 349 7.97 -17.74 1.44
N GLU A 350 7.72 -18.96 1.92
CA GLU A 350 7.76 -20.22 1.17
C GLU A 350 9.10 -20.46 0.43
N LEU A 351 10.22 -19.96 0.97
CA LEU A 351 11.52 -20.13 0.33
C LEU A 351 11.98 -21.60 0.44
N LYS A 352 12.16 -22.24 -0.72
CA LYS A 352 12.77 -23.58 -0.81
C LYS A 352 14.28 -23.50 -0.72
N ILE A 353 14.88 -24.25 0.20
CA ILE A 353 16.32 -24.21 0.45
C ILE A 353 17.01 -25.31 -0.36
N ASN A 354 17.73 -24.92 -1.41
CA ASN A 354 18.59 -25.79 -2.21
C ASN A 354 20.00 -25.18 -2.37
N GLY A 355 20.94 -25.92 -2.97
CA GLY A 355 22.34 -25.49 -3.11
C GLY A 355 22.52 -24.13 -3.81
N GLU A 356 21.76 -23.88 -4.88
CA GLU A 356 21.80 -22.60 -5.61
C GLU A 356 21.24 -21.44 -4.77
N THR A 357 20.10 -21.66 -4.12
CA THR A 357 19.43 -20.65 -3.29
C THR A 357 20.27 -20.27 -2.07
N ILE A 358 21.01 -21.21 -1.48
CA ILE A 358 21.94 -20.92 -0.38
C ILE A 358 23.05 -19.96 -0.82
N GLY A 359 23.58 -20.12 -2.03
CA GLY A 359 24.59 -19.21 -2.59
C GLY A 359 24.06 -17.78 -2.72
N ASP A 360 22.89 -17.63 -3.33
CA ASP A 360 22.27 -16.30 -3.52
C ASP A 360 21.85 -15.67 -2.18
N LEU A 361 21.34 -16.47 -1.24
CA LEU A 361 21.04 -16.02 0.13
C LEU A 361 22.29 -15.55 0.86
N ASN A 362 23.42 -16.24 0.73
CA ASN A 362 24.67 -15.83 1.37
C ASN A 362 25.08 -14.41 0.96
N VAL A 363 24.96 -14.11 -0.35
CA VAL A 363 25.25 -12.78 -0.91
C VAL A 363 24.21 -11.74 -0.50
N LEU A 364 22.93 -12.10 -0.50
CA LEU A 364 21.86 -11.19 -0.10
C LEU A 364 21.95 -10.80 1.38
N LEU A 365 22.27 -11.78 2.22
CA LEU A 365 22.27 -11.67 3.66
C LEU A 365 23.63 -11.24 4.24
N ASP A 366 24.65 -11.00 3.41
CA ASP A 366 25.98 -10.55 3.84
C ASP A 366 25.92 -9.28 4.72
N PRO A 367 26.22 -9.34 6.04
CA PRO A 367 26.10 -8.21 6.97
C PRO A 367 26.97 -7.01 6.57
N LEU A 368 28.02 -7.21 5.79
CA LEU A 368 28.87 -6.13 5.29
C LEU A 368 28.20 -5.33 4.16
N LYS A 369 27.23 -5.93 3.47
CA LYS A 369 26.48 -5.29 2.40
C LYS A 369 25.55 -4.22 2.97
N LYS A 370 25.88 -2.94 2.76
CA LYS A 370 25.06 -1.80 3.20
C LYS A 370 24.15 -1.22 2.11
N GLU A 371 24.33 -1.68 0.89
CA GLU A 371 23.63 -1.16 -0.28
C GLU A 371 23.03 -2.30 -1.10
N LEU A 372 21.82 -2.06 -1.60
CA LEU A 372 21.15 -2.92 -2.57
C LEU A 372 21.13 -2.21 -3.92
N LYS A 373 21.92 -2.71 -4.87
CA LYS A 373 21.89 -2.21 -6.26
C LYS A 373 20.52 -2.45 -6.88
N ILE A 374 20.02 -1.46 -7.59
CA ILE A 374 18.84 -1.62 -8.42
C ILE A 374 19.25 -1.97 -9.86
N GLY A 375 18.43 -2.74 -10.57
CA GLY A 375 18.64 -2.96 -12.00
C GLY A 375 18.41 -1.67 -12.80
N GLY A 376 19.10 -1.53 -13.94
CA GLY A 376 18.94 -0.38 -14.85
C GLY A 376 19.75 0.87 -14.51
N TYR A 377 20.20 1.05 -13.27
CA TYR A 377 20.79 2.29 -12.77
C TYR A 377 22.05 2.05 -11.92
N ASN A 378 22.89 3.07 -11.75
CA ASN A 378 24.09 2.94 -10.88
C ASN A 378 23.74 3.04 -9.39
N SER A 379 22.62 3.67 -9.10
CA SER A 379 22.20 4.00 -7.75
C SER A 379 21.79 2.80 -6.89
N SER A 380 21.92 2.98 -5.58
CA SER A 380 21.69 1.95 -4.56
C SER A 380 20.57 2.34 -3.59
N LEU A 381 19.85 1.36 -3.06
CA LEU A 381 19.00 1.54 -1.88
C LEU A 381 19.80 1.28 -0.61
N ASP A 382 19.52 2.04 0.44
CA ASP A 382 20.05 1.75 1.77
C ASP A 382 19.53 0.38 2.25
N TRP A 383 20.46 -0.53 2.49
CA TRP A 383 20.23 -1.91 2.91
C TRP A 383 20.67 -2.16 4.36
N SER A 384 21.22 -1.14 5.02
CA SER A 384 21.80 -1.25 6.36
C SER A 384 20.76 -1.41 7.46
N ARG A 385 19.59 -0.78 7.29
CA ARG A 385 18.49 -0.79 8.27
C ARG A 385 17.36 -1.77 7.98
N ALA A 386 17.41 -2.46 6.86
CA ALA A 386 16.40 -3.45 6.51
C ALA A 386 16.29 -4.52 7.60
N THR A 387 15.10 -5.09 7.77
CA THR A 387 14.91 -6.34 8.52
C THR A 387 14.56 -7.42 7.52
N ILE A 388 15.25 -8.55 7.55
CA ILE A 388 15.00 -9.68 6.63
C ILE A 388 14.54 -10.88 7.43
N LEU A 389 13.30 -11.29 7.21
CA LEU A 389 12.68 -12.46 7.81
C LEU A 389 12.45 -13.49 6.71
N ILE A 390 12.85 -14.74 6.94
CA ILE A 390 12.72 -15.83 5.96
C ILE A 390 11.77 -16.87 6.53
N GLY A 391 10.69 -17.16 5.82
CA GLY A 391 9.77 -18.27 6.11
C GLY A 391 10.13 -19.46 5.24
N THR A 392 10.47 -20.58 5.87
CA THR A 392 10.78 -21.82 5.14
C THR A 392 10.26 -23.05 5.87
N ASN A 393 9.98 -24.10 5.09
CA ASN A 393 9.70 -25.43 5.62
C ASN A 393 10.96 -26.29 5.66
N ASP A 394 12.01 -25.90 4.94
CA ASP A 394 13.26 -26.65 4.84
C ASP A 394 14.25 -26.21 5.93
N ALA A 395 15.01 -27.16 6.46
CA ALA A 395 16.07 -26.84 7.41
C ALA A 395 17.27 -26.23 6.66
N ILE A 396 17.74 -25.06 7.09
CA ILE A 396 19.00 -24.51 6.61
C ILE A 396 20.13 -25.33 7.22
N LYS A 397 20.82 -26.16 6.41
CA LYS A 397 21.95 -27.00 6.86
C LYS A 397 23.31 -26.31 6.75
N ASN A 398 23.36 -25.10 6.18
CA ASN A 398 24.60 -24.35 6.01
C ASN A 398 25.04 -23.70 7.33
N GLU A 399 26.12 -24.20 7.92
CA GLU A 399 26.65 -23.78 9.23
C GLU A 399 26.97 -22.26 9.32
N PRO A 400 27.57 -21.60 8.30
CA PRO A 400 27.75 -20.14 8.31
C PRO A 400 26.42 -19.37 8.44
N LEU A 401 25.38 -19.79 7.73
CA LEU A 401 24.06 -19.17 7.83
C LEU A 401 23.41 -19.44 9.19
N GLN A 402 23.48 -20.66 9.70
CA GLN A 402 22.92 -21.01 11.02
C GLN A 402 23.55 -20.20 12.14
N THR A 403 24.87 -19.96 12.09
CA THR A 403 25.59 -19.19 13.11
C THR A 403 25.28 -17.69 13.03
N ARG A 404 25.04 -17.18 11.81
CA ARG A 404 24.80 -15.75 11.58
C ARG A 404 23.34 -15.33 11.82
N LEU A 405 22.39 -16.17 11.43
CA LEU A 405 20.97 -15.84 11.44
C LEU A 405 20.35 -16.22 12.77
N LEU A 406 19.38 -15.42 13.24
CA LEU A 406 18.54 -15.85 14.35
C LEU A 406 17.58 -16.94 13.86
N MET A 407 17.81 -18.17 14.29
CA MET A 407 16.96 -19.31 13.95
C MET A 407 15.79 -19.40 14.94
N MET A 408 14.57 -19.43 14.44
CA MET A 408 13.35 -19.72 15.21
C MET A 408 12.75 -21.00 14.68
N HIS A 409 12.58 -21.96 15.58
CA HIS A 409 12.06 -23.27 15.25
C HIS A 409 10.58 -23.35 15.62
N PHE A 410 9.78 -23.88 14.70
CA PHE A 410 8.39 -24.18 14.90
C PHE A 410 8.21 -25.68 14.70
N SER A 411 7.92 -26.39 15.78
CA SER A 411 7.50 -27.78 15.72
C SER A 411 6.05 -27.89 15.26
N LYS A 412 5.50 -29.11 15.33
CA LYS A 412 4.08 -29.33 15.02
C LYS A 412 3.24 -28.62 16.08
N ALA A 413 2.15 -27.99 15.65
CA ALA A 413 1.25 -27.32 16.58
C ALA A 413 0.71 -28.31 17.62
N SER A 414 0.92 -28.02 18.89
CA SER A 414 0.41 -28.85 19.99
C SER A 414 -1.12 -28.79 20.06
N ASP A 415 -1.71 -29.79 20.71
CA ASP A 415 -3.17 -29.86 20.93
C ASP A 415 -3.69 -28.64 21.69
N GLU A 416 -2.89 -28.10 22.61
CA GLU A 416 -3.20 -26.88 23.35
C GLU A 416 -3.29 -25.66 22.42
N VAL A 417 -2.31 -25.50 21.51
CA VAL A 417 -2.33 -24.42 20.51
C VAL A 417 -3.49 -24.59 19.55
N LYS A 418 -3.74 -25.82 19.05
CA LYS A 418 -4.86 -26.11 18.17
C LYS A 418 -6.21 -25.82 18.86
N ARG A 419 -6.35 -26.18 20.14
CA ARG A 419 -7.53 -25.84 20.95
C ARG A 419 -7.73 -24.33 21.06
N LEU A 420 -6.69 -23.57 21.36
CA LEU A 420 -6.77 -22.11 21.42
C LEU A 420 -7.24 -21.52 20.08
N VAL A 421 -6.63 -21.95 18.97
CA VAL A 421 -7.01 -21.50 17.62
C VAL A 421 -8.48 -21.84 17.30
N VAL A 422 -8.92 -23.05 17.61
CA VAL A 422 -10.31 -23.48 17.41
C VAL A 422 -11.26 -22.62 18.25
N MET A 423 -10.95 -22.39 19.52
CA MET A 423 -11.85 -21.68 20.43
C MET A 423 -11.93 -20.19 20.14
N ASP A 424 -10.82 -19.57 19.75
CA ASP A 424 -10.83 -18.19 19.29
C ASP A 424 -11.63 -18.07 17.98
N ARG A 425 -11.47 -19.03 17.07
CA ARG A 425 -12.25 -19.03 15.82
C ARG A 425 -13.74 -19.23 16.06
N VAL A 426 -14.12 -20.15 16.94
CA VAL A 426 -15.52 -20.40 17.33
C VAL A 426 -16.15 -19.14 17.90
N LYS A 427 -15.46 -18.41 18.80
CA LYS A 427 -15.97 -17.15 19.35
C LYS A 427 -16.23 -16.11 18.27
N VAL A 428 -15.26 -15.92 17.35
CA VAL A 428 -15.37 -14.95 16.26
C VAL A 428 -16.50 -15.31 15.30
N ASP A 429 -16.63 -16.58 14.93
CA ASP A 429 -17.61 -16.99 13.92
C ASP A 429 -19.03 -17.11 14.51
N ALA A 430 -19.16 -17.56 15.76
CA ALA A 430 -20.45 -17.59 16.45
C ALA A 430 -21.05 -16.18 16.57
N GLU A 431 -20.21 -15.17 16.77
CA GLU A 431 -20.63 -13.78 16.90
C GLU A 431 -21.43 -13.27 15.70
N VAL A 432 -21.16 -13.77 14.49
CA VAL A 432 -21.90 -13.45 13.27
C VAL A 432 -23.39 -13.81 13.40
N PHE A 433 -23.70 -14.85 14.15
CA PHE A 433 -25.07 -15.34 14.37
C PHE A 433 -25.77 -14.70 15.56
N ARG A 434 -25.12 -13.78 16.30
CA ARG A 434 -25.68 -13.17 17.52
C ARG A 434 -27.02 -12.49 17.29
N HIS A 435 -27.25 -11.91 16.11
CA HIS A 435 -28.51 -11.26 15.75
C HIS A 435 -29.59 -12.20 15.21
N LEU A 436 -29.23 -13.45 14.91
CA LEU A 436 -30.11 -14.43 14.27
C LEU A 436 -30.55 -15.54 15.23
N LEU A 437 -29.71 -15.87 16.21
CA LEU A 437 -29.96 -16.91 17.19
C LEU A 437 -30.42 -16.34 18.53
N SER A 438 -31.28 -17.07 19.23
CA SER A 438 -31.63 -16.73 20.61
C SER A 438 -30.42 -16.86 21.53
N GLY A 439 -30.45 -16.20 22.70
CA GLY A 439 -29.36 -16.30 23.68
C GLY A 439 -29.09 -17.74 24.15
N ASN A 440 -30.10 -18.60 24.16
CA ASN A 440 -29.95 -20.02 24.51
C ASN A 440 -29.33 -20.81 23.35
N ASP A 441 -29.72 -20.53 22.11
CA ASP A 441 -29.16 -21.21 20.93
C ASP A 441 -27.71 -20.79 20.69
N MET A 442 -27.36 -19.52 20.96
CA MET A 442 -25.98 -19.06 20.97
C MET A 442 -25.11 -19.83 21.98
N LYS A 443 -25.60 -20.00 23.23
CA LYS A 443 -24.90 -20.82 24.23
C LYS A 443 -24.78 -22.27 23.78
N ARG A 444 -25.83 -22.82 23.16
CA ARG A 444 -25.83 -24.19 22.64
C ARG A 444 -24.82 -24.37 21.51
N LEU A 445 -24.70 -23.40 20.59
CA LEU A 445 -23.71 -23.41 19.51
C LEU A 445 -22.28 -23.48 20.08
N VAL A 446 -21.95 -22.55 20.99
CA VAL A 446 -20.60 -22.49 21.59
C VAL A 446 -20.30 -23.76 22.39
N SER A 447 -21.22 -24.20 23.25
CA SER A 447 -21.06 -25.44 24.03
C SER A 447 -20.92 -26.68 23.15
N THR A 448 -21.66 -26.76 22.03
CA THR A 448 -21.52 -27.86 21.07
C THR A 448 -20.11 -27.88 20.48
N MET A 449 -19.58 -26.72 20.07
CA MET A 449 -18.22 -26.62 19.54
C MET A 449 -17.15 -26.92 20.60
N GLU A 450 -17.33 -26.48 21.85
CA GLU A 450 -16.44 -26.82 22.96
C GLU A 450 -16.37 -28.34 23.17
N THR A 451 -17.51 -29.04 23.18
CA THR A 451 -17.54 -30.51 23.34
C THR A 451 -16.94 -31.29 22.17
N ARG A 452 -16.84 -30.67 20.99
CA ARG A 452 -16.32 -31.30 19.75
C ARG A 452 -14.89 -30.91 19.42
N CYS A 453 -14.29 -30.01 20.20
CA CYS A 453 -12.94 -29.51 19.95
C CYS A 453 -11.90 -30.64 19.92
N ASP A 454 -11.98 -31.59 20.86
CA ASP A 454 -11.04 -32.70 21.00
C ASP A 454 -11.11 -33.65 19.80
N GLU A 455 -12.33 -33.92 19.34
CA GLU A 455 -12.60 -34.72 18.14
C GLU A 455 -12.02 -34.05 16.89
N LEU A 456 -12.21 -32.73 16.75
CA LEU A 456 -11.66 -31.97 15.64
C LEU A 456 -10.12 -31.97 15.64
N ILE A 457 -9.50 -31.84 16.82
CA ILE A 457 -8.04 -31.90 16.99
C ILE A 457 -7.50 -33.28 16.63
N ALA A 458 -8.17 -34.35 17.08
CA ALA A 458 -7.77 -35.72 16.76
C ALA A 458 -7.75 -35.96 15.24
N ILE A 459 -8.82 -35.56 14.53
CA ILE A 459 -8.89 -35.68 13.07
C ILE A 459 -7.80 -34.85 12.37
N ASP A 460 -7.51 -33.64 12.86
CA ASP A 460 -6.48 -32.77 12.28
C ASP A 460 -5.07 -33.35 12.46
N ASN A 461 -4.76 -33.88 13.64
CA ASN A 461 -3.45 -34.46 13.98
C ASN A 461 -3.07 -35.68 13.13
N GLU A 462 -4.06 -36.42 12.62
CA GLU A 462 -3.82 -37.53 11.69
C GLU A 462 -3.20 -37.07 10.37
N LYS A 463 -3.47 -35.83 9.95
CA LYS A 463 -3.20 -35.37 8.58
C LYS A 463 -2.29 -34.15 8.50
N PHE A 464 -2.34 -33.25 9.48
CA PHE A 464 -1.73 -31.93 9.36
C PHE A 464 -0.89 -31.53 10.58
N PRO A 465 0.34 -31.04 10.36
CA PRO A 465 1.22 -30.61 11.44
C PRO A 465 0.90 -29.22 12.01
N GLY A 466 0.11 -28.41 11.30
CA GLY A 466 -0.23 -27.02 11.68
C GLY A 466 -1.69 -26.84 12.10
N ALA A 467 -2.12 -25.59 12.27
CA ALA A 467 -3.50 -25.25 12.67
C ALA A 467 -4.33 -24.57 11.55
N ARG A 468 -3.80 -24.47 10.33
CA ARG A 468 -4.50 -23.82 9.21
C ARG A 468 -5.82 -24.53 8.87
N TYR A 469 -5.79 -25.86 8.76
CA TYR A 469 -6.97 -26.63 8.37
C TYR A 469 -7.98 -26.75 9.51
N ILE A 470 -7.52 -26.95 10.76
CA ILE A 470 -8.41 -26.95 11.93
C ILE A 470 -9.15 -25.63 12.11
N GLN A 471 -8.52 -24.49 11.83
CA GLN A 471 -9.19 -23.20 11.85
C GLN A 471 -10.32 -23.13 10.81
N SER A 472 -10.07 -23.59 9.59
CA SER A 472 -11.08 -23.66 8.52
C SER A 472 -12.20 -24.64 8.88
N ALA A 473 -11.85 -25.84 9.33
CA ALA A 473 -12.80 -26.88 9.71
C ALA A 473 -13.71 -26.43 10.86
N ALA A 474 -13.14 -25.77 11.88
CA ALA A 474 -13.89 -25.18 12.98
C ALA A 474 -14.91 -24.14 12.47
N SER A 475 -14.48 -23.25 11.58
CA SER A 475 -15.33 -22.21 10.97
C SER A 475 -16.54 -22.82 10.24
N HIS A 476 -16.29 -23.84 9.41
CA HIS A 476 -17.35 -24.53 8.70
C HIS A 476 -18.29 -25.29 9.61
N THR A 477 -17.76 -25.86 10.70
CA THR A 477 -18.56 -26.61 11.67
C THR A 477 -19.46 -25.68 12.48
N VAL A 478 -18.98 -24.49 12.85
CA VAL A 478 -19.80 -23.44 13.46
C VAL A 478 -21.00 -23.10 12.57
N ASN A 479 -20.77 -22.86 11.28
CA ASN A 479 -21.84 -22.56 10.32
C ASN A 479 -22.84 -23.72 10.21
N PHE A 480 -22.35 -24.96 10.09
CA PHE A 480 -23.20 -26.15 9.98
C PHE A 480 -24.11 -26.36 11.21
N VAL A 481 -23.57 -26.13 12.42
CA VAL A 481 -24.34 -26.21 13.67
C VAL A 481 -25.32 -25.04 13.78
N ALA A 482 -24.88 -23.82 13.45
CA ALA A 482 -25.72 -22.62 13.48
C ALA A 482 -26.91 -22.72 12.52
N GLU A 483 -26.71 -23.25 11.30
CA GLU A 483 -27.78 -23.49 10.34
C GLU A 483 -28.86 -24.42 10.90
N GLY A 484 -28.48 -25.53 11.55
CA GLY A 484 -29.46 -26.43 12.17
C GLY A 484 -30.24 -25.76 13.30
N LEU A 485 -29.61 -24.87 14.05
CA LEU A 485 -30.31 -24.08 15.08
C LEU A 485 -31.29 -23.08 14.46
N LEU A 486 -30.91 -22.41 13.36
CA LEU A 486 -31.76 -21.45 12.65
C LEU A 486 -33.00 -22.11 12.01
N THR A 487 -32.86 -23.34 11.53
CA THR A 487 -33.97 -24.09 10.93
C THR A 487 -34.83 -24.84 11.96
N ASN A 488 -34.59 -24.66 13.26
CA ASN A 488 -35.20 -25.45 14.35
C ASN A 488 -35.00 -26.97 14.19
N GLU A 489 -33.94 -27.39 13.50
CA GLU A 489 -33.52 -28.79 13.33
C GLU A 489 -32.07 -28.95 13.81
N PRO A 490 -31.80 -28.92 15.14
CA PRO A 490 -30.45 -28.96 15.67
C PRO A 490 -29.71 -30.21 15.20
N ARG A 491 -28.49 -30.03 14.66
CA ARG A 491 -27.66 -31.12 14.15
C ARG A 491 -27.36 -32.13 15.25
N LYS A 492 -27.48 -33.41 14.92
CA LYS A 492 -27.14 -34.51 15.83
C LYS A 492 -25.63 -34.68 15.91
N ALA A 493 -25.16 -35.24 17.02
CA ALA A 493 -23.74 -35.49 17.27
C ALA A 493 -23.02 -36.19 16.10
N HIS A 494 -23.59 -37.29 15.59
CA HIS A 494 -22.97 -38.05 14.50
C HIS A 494 -22.95 -37.27 13.18
N GLU A 495 -23.95 -36.42 12.91
CA GLU A 495 -23.99 -35.59 11.69
C GLU A 495 -22.86 -34.55 11.71
N ILE A 496 -22.56 -34.00 12.90
CA ILE A 496 -21.46 -33.06 13.10
C ILE A 496 -20.11 -33.80 12.94
N SER A 497 -19.96 -34.97 13.56
CA SER A 497 -18.78 -35.84 13.41
C SER A 497 -18.48 -36.21 11.95
N ASP A 498 -19.51 -36.66 11.22
CA ASP A 498 -19.40 -37.01 9.81
C ASP A 498 -19.07 -35.79 8.95
N PHE A 499 -19.68 -34.64 9.25
CA PHE A 499 -19.37 -33.38 8.58
C PHE A 499 -17.90 -33.01 8.77
N MET A 500 -17.39 -33.01 10.01
CA MET A 500 -15.99 -32.72 10.31
C MET A 500 -15.05 -33.64 9.52
N ARG A 501 -15.28 -34.96 9.55
CA ARG A 501 -14.45 -35.95 8.83
C ARG A 501 -14.42 -35.71 7.33
N ARG A 502 -15.58 -35.49 6.69
CA ARG A 502 -15.67 -35.20 5.25
C ARG A 502 -14.92 -33.93 4.85
N ARG A 503 -14.88 -32.90 5.71
CA ARG A 503 -14.06 -31.69 5.44
C ARG A 503 -12.58 -32.03 5.38
N TYR A 504 -12.12 -32.91 6.27
CA TYR A 504 -10.72 -33.35 6.30
C TYR A 504 -10.34 -34.32 5.18
N GLU A 505 -11.27 -35.13 4.70
CA GLU A 505 -11.11 -35.90 3.45
C GLU A 505 -10.93 -34.95 2.27
N HIS A 506 -11.80 -33.94 2.15
CA HIS A 506 -11.68 -32.91 1.12
C HIS A 506 -10.34 -32.16 1.23
N PHE A 507 -9.88 -31.72 2.41
CA PHE A 507 -8.57 -31.07 2.51
C PHE A 507 -7.42 -31.98 2.06
N ALA A 508 -7.48 -33.27 2.40
CA ALA A 508 -6.48 -34.25 2.03
C ALA A 508 -6.47 -34.59 0.53
N GLU A 509 -7.59 -34.45 -0.18
CA GLU A 509 -7.69 -34.68 -1.63
C GLU A 509 -7.12 -33.51 -2.46
N PHE A 510 -7.11 -32.30 -1.91
CA PHE A 510 -6.57 -31.11 -2.61
C PHE A 510 -5.08 -30.85 -2.33
N GLU A 511 -4.48 -31.54 -1.35
CA GLU A 511 -3.03 -31.49 -1.07
C GLU A 511 -2.09 -32.42 -1.89
N PRO A 512 -2.47 -33.59 -2.46
CA PRO A 512 -1.52 -34.50 -3.10
C PRO A 512 -0.88 -33.89 -4.36
N ASN A 513 -1.44 -32.79 -4.87
CA ASN A 513 -0.85 -32.02 -5.97
C ASN A 513 0.25 -31.04 -5.53
N ARG A 514 0.63 -31.00 -4.24
CA ARG A 514 1.78 -30.22 -3.73
C ARG A 514 2.81 -31.02 -2.92
N THR A 515 2.52 -32.24 -2.47
CA THR A 515 3.42 -33.03 -1.59
C THR A 515 3.90 -34.37 -2.17
N ASN A 516 3.47 -34.77 -3.37
CA ASN A 516 3.99 -35.98 -4.03
C ASN A 516 5.40 -35.74 -4.64
N TYR A 517 6.41 -35.51 -3.82
CA TYR A 517 7.83 -35.70 -4.20
C TYR A 517 8.76 -36.04 -3.02
N ASP A 518 8.22 -36.55 -1.90
CA ASP A 518 9.03 -36.88 -0.71
C ASP A 518 9.03 -38.36 -0.32
N SER A 519 8.70 -39.26 -1.25
CA SER A 519 8.96 -40.69 -1.05
C SER A 519 9.42 -41.36 -2.35
N GLY A 520 10.74 -41.49 -2.46
CA GLY A 520 11.36 -42.53 -3.30
C GLY A 520 12.16 -42.00 -4.48
N ARG A 521 13.48 -41.89 -4.30
CA ARG A 521 14.46 -42.79 -4.92
C ARG A 521 15.83 -42.55 -4.30
N ASP A 522 16.52 -43.66 -4.07
CA ASP A 522 17.82 -43.83 -3.42
C ASP A 522 18.94 -42.93 -3.95
#